data_AF-A0A2V8PHJ8-F1
#
_entry.id   AF-A0A2V8PHJ8-F1
#
_cell.length_a   1.000
_cell.length_b   1.000
_cell.length_c   1.000
_cell.angle_alpha   90.00
_cell.angle_beta   90.00
_cell.angle_gamma   90.00
#
_symmetry.space_group_name_H-M   'P 1'
#
loop_
_entity.id
_entity.type
_entity.pdbx_description
1 polymer ?
#
loop_
_entity_poly.entity_id
_entity_poly.type
_entity_poly.pdbx_seq_one_letter_code
_entity_poly.pdbx_strand_id
1 'polypeptide(L)'
;MDQNNLWTGFQMPRRLAADTETLTERYGRFSAQPFERGFGTTVGNSLRRALLSSIEGAAITAVKIEGVEHEFSSIRGVVEDAADVILNLKQVPFNLHGNEPKTLRISKTGPGEVTAGDIEGDADVEVLDPALHIATLSADGSLNIEMRLKRGRGYVSADRNFDEDLSLGYIPIDSVHTPVKKVNYTVDAARLGQNTEYDKLSIEVWTDGSVKPDDAIGLAAKLIKDHMAIFINFEEDTEDYSYQQQERPPLPRNDQLDRSVDELELSVRSYNCLKNAGIKSIRDLVQRSEREMLATKNFGKKSLGEIREILQGMGLDFGMQFDEQGNPIPGTGEGKVDLGDDDEDEFEAATQ
;
A
#
# COMPACT_ATOMS: atom_id res chain seq x y z
N MET A 1 -27.80 -13.38 -26.42
CA MET A 1 -26.58 -12.78 -26.99
C MET A 1 -25.52 -13.02 -25.94
N ASP A 2 -24.53 -13.85 -26.22
CA ASP A 2 -23.42 -14.09 -25.31
C ASP A 2 -22.70 -12.74 -25.10
N GLN A 3 -22.79 -12.20 -23.88
CA GLN A 3 -22.30 -10.87 -23.54
C GLN A 3 -20.79 -10.82 -23.28
N ASN A 4 -20.10 -11.96 -23.29
CA ASN A 4 -18.66 -12.12 -23.02
C ASN A 4 -17.72 -11.43 -24.03
N ASN A 5 -18.23 -10.70 -25.02
CA ASN A 5 -17.39 -10.10 -26.06
C ASN A 5 -17.88 -8.72 -26.54
N LEU A 6 -18.48 -7.91 -25.66
CA LEU A 6 -18.93 -6.56 -26.01
C LEU A 6 -17.79 -5.60 -26.38
N TRP A 7 -16.54 -5.92 -26.00
CA TRP A 7 -15.38 -5.02 -26.08
C TRP A 7 -14.24 -5.57 -26.93
N THR A 8 -14.55 -6.24 -28.04
CA THR A 8 -13.54 -6.79 -28.95
C THR A 8 -12.62 -5.67 -29.48
N GLY A 9 -11.38 -5.62 -28.98
CA GLY A 9 -10.33 -4.68 -29.40
C GLY A 9 -10.10 -3.47 -28.49
N PHE A 10 -10.96 -3.23 -27.49
CA PHE A 10 -10.80 -2.10 -26.57
C PHE A 10 -9.61 -2.33 -25.62
N GLN A 11 -8.60 -1.47 -25.67
CA GLN A 11 -7.42 -1.62 -24.83
C GLN A 11 -7.66 -1.06 -23.43
N MET A 12 -7.39 -1.90 -22.42
CA MET A 12 -7.40 -1.53 -21.01
C MET A 12 -6.02 -1.77 -20.40
N PRO A 13 -5.54 -0.87 -19.51
CA PRO A 13 -4.32 -1.11 -18.76
C PRO A 13 -4.48 -2.33 -17.86
N ARG A 14 -3.47 -3.21 -17.84
CA ARG A 14 -3.47 -4.43 -17.01
C ARG A 14 -2.91 -4.22 -15.60
N ARG A 15 -2.14 -3.15 -15.40
CA ARG A 15 -1.51 -2.83 -14.11
C ARG A 15 -1.39 -1.33 -13.91
N LEU A 16 -1.43 -0.93 -12.65
CA LEU A 16 -0.96 0.37 -12.20
C LEU A 16 0.54 0.25 -11.90
N ALA A 17 1.37 1.03 -12.58
CA ALA A 17 2.80 1.09 -12.31
C ALA A 17 3.08 2.23 -11.33
N ALA A 18 3.56 1.90 -10.14
CA ALA A 18 4.07 2.88 -9.18
C ALA A 18 5.53 3.20 -9.47
N ASP A 19 5.91 4.46 -9.34
CA ASP A 19 7.29 4.90 -9.37
C ASP A 19 7.95 4.68 -8.01
N THR A 20 8.64 3.55 -7.86
CA THR A 20 9.24 3.12 -6.59
C THR A 20 10.38 4.02 -6.12
N GLU A 21 10.99 4.82 -7.01
CA GLU A 21 12.08 5.73 -6.63
C GLU A 21 11.56 6.96 -5.88
N THR A 22 10.34 7.38 -6.20
CA THR A 22 9.72 8.58 -5.62
C THR A 22 8.59 8.28 -4.63
N LEU A 23 8.18 7.02 -4.52
CA LEU A 23 7.12 6.59 -3.62
C LEU A 23 7.55 6.74 -2.15
N THR A 24 6.72 7.45 -1.39
CA THR A 24 6.85 7.66 0.05
C THR A 24 5.48 7.50 0.70
N GLU A 25 5.43 7.51 2.03
CA GLU A 25 4.17 7.46 2.79
C GLU A 25 3.26 8.68 2.54
N ARG A 26 3.80 9.80 2.02
CA ARG A 26 3.07 11.06 1.81
C ARG A 26 2.97 11.50 0.35
N TYR A 27 3.69 10.83 -0.55
CA TYR A 27 3.69 11.14 -1.98
C TYR A 27 3.87 9.90 -2.83
N GLY A 28 3.10 9.79 -3.91
CA GLY A 28 3.26 8.73 -4.89
C GLY A 28 2.95 9.19 -6.30
N ARG A 29 3.75 8.70 -7.26
CA ARG A 29 3.53 8.86 -8.70
C ARG A 29 3.18 7.52 -9.31
N PHE A 30 2.06 7.48 -10.02
CA PHE A 30 1.50 6.27 -10.62
C PHE A 30 1.24 6.48 -12.10
N SER A 31 1.38 5.43 -12.90
CA SER A 31 1.03 5.49 -14.31
C SER A 31 0.32 4.23 -14.78
N ALA A 32 -0.63 4.40 -15.70
CA ALA A 32 -1.36 3.31 -16.32
C ALA A 32 -1.47 3.55 -17.83
N GLN A 33 -1.20 2.49 -18.58
CA GLN A 33 -1.27 2.42 -20.05
C GLN A 33 -1.43 0.96 -20.48
N PRO A 34 -1.99 0.67 -21.66
CA PRO A 34 -2.58 1.61 -22.63
C PRO A 34 -4.05 1.91 -22.31
N PHE A 35 -4.45 3.18 -22.39
CA PHE A 35 -5.85 3.58 -22.46
C PHE A 35 -6.24 3.90 -23.90
N GLU A 36 -7.49 3.66 -24.28
CA GLU A 36 -8.05 4.26 -25.49
C GLU A 36 -8.04 5.79 -25.42
N ARG A 37 -7.96 6.43 -26.58
CA ARG A 37 -7.88 7.89 -26.68
C ARG A 37 -9.07 8.55 -25.98
N GLY A 38 -8.78 9.48 -25.07
CA GLY A 38 -9.76 10.21 -24.26
C GLY A 38 -10.14 9.52 -22.95
N PHE A 39 -9.87 8.21 -22.79
CA PHE A 39 -10.12 7.53 -21.51
C PHE A 39 -9.12 7.95 -20.44
N GLY A 40 -7.88 8.31 -20.80
CA GLY A 40 -6.90 8.84 -19.84
C GLY A 40 -7.44 10.07 -19.10
N THR A 41 -8.06 11.01 -19.83
CA THR A 41 -8.67 12.22 -19.24
C THR A 41 -9.90 11.87 -18.40
N THR A 42 -10.77 10.98 -18.88
CA THR A 42 -12.00 10.58 -18.16
C THR A 42 -11.67 9.93 -16.83
N VAL A 43 -10.73 8.97 -16.82
CA VAL A 43 -10.30 8.26 -15.61
C VAL A 43 -9.52 9.20 -14.70
N GLY A 44 -8.57 9.96 -15.24
CA GLY A 44 -7.75 10.90 -14.47
C GLY A 44 -8.58 11.98 -13.76
N ASN A 45 -9.53 12.59 -14.46
CA ASN A 45 -10.43 13.59 -13.86
C ASN A 45 -11.35 12.98 -12.81
N SER A 46 -11.89 11.78 -13.05
CA SER A 46 -12.77 11.09 -12.09
C SER A 46 -12.02 10.73 -10.80
N LEU A 47 -10.82 10.14 -10.91
CA LEU A 47 -9.96 9.82 -9.78
C LEU A 47 -9.57 11.09 -9.02
N ARG A 48 -9.16 12.16 -9.71
CA ARG A 48 -8.82 13.43 -9.08
C ARG A 48 -9.97 13.98 -8.24
N ARG A 49 -11.20 13.91 -8.73
CA ARG A 49 -12.39 14.35 -7.98
C ARG A 49 -12.61 13.49 -6.74
N ALA A 50 -12.63 12.17 -6.90
CA ALA A 50 -12.86 11.24 -5.79
C ALA A 50 -11.78 11.36 -4.70
N LEU A 51 -10.51 11.49 -5.08
CA LEU A 51 -9.38 11.65 -4.16
C LEU A 51 -9.50 12.93 -3.30
N LEU A 52 -9.91 14.05 -3.90
CA LEU A 52 -10.00 15.33 -3.18
C LEU A 52 -11.26 15.46 -2.31
N SER A 53 -12.35 14.78 -2.65
CA SER A 53 -13.64 14.97 -1.97
C SER A 53 -14.07 13.85 -1.05
N SER A 54 -13.66 12.61 -1.31
CA SER A 54 -14.39 11.44 -0.83
C SER A 54 -13.59 10.47 0.03
N ILE A 55 -12.27 10.64 0.12
CA ILE A 55 -11.43 9.87 1.03
C ILE A 55 -11.74 10.30 2.46
N GLU A 56 -11.93 9.32 3.35
CA GLU A 56 -12.19 9.57 4.77
C GLU A 56 -10.92 10.02 5.47
N GLY A 57 -11.08 10.99 6.38
CA GLY A 57 -10.02 11.49 7.24
C GLY A 57 -10.56 11.95 8.58
N ALA A 58 -9.65 12.23 9.51
CA ALA A 58 -9.98 12.72 10.85
C ALA A 58 -9.67 14.21 10.96
N ALA A 59 -10.57 14.97 11.58
CA ALA A 59 -10.37 16.39 11.82
C ALA A 59 -11.07 16.84 13.11
N ILE A 60 -10.56 17.94 13.69
CA ILE A 60 -11.14 18.56 14.88
C ILE A 60 -12.42 19.28 14.48
N THR A 61 -13.52 19.01 15.17
CA THR A 61 -14.83 19.62 14.89
C THR A 61 -15.22 20.70 15.89
N ALA A 62 -14.69 20.64 17.11
CA ALA A 62 -14.94 21.64 18.14
C ALA A 62 -13.78 21.73 19.11
N VAL A 63 -13.57 22.92 19.68
CA VAL A 63 -12.50 23.21 20.62
C VAL A 63 -13.05 23.98 21.81
N LYS A 64 -12.59 23.66 23.01
CA LYS A 64 -12.85 24.37 24.24
C LYS A 64 -11.52 24.81 24.84
N ILE A 65 -11.29 26.11 24.90
CA ILE A 65 -10.08 26.71 25.45
C ILE A 65 -10.44 27.35 26.78
N GLU A 66 -9.70 27.05 27.83
CA GLU A 66 -9.97 27.64 29.16
C GLU A 66 -9.81 29.16 29.14
N GLY A 67 -10.81 29.88 29.67
CA GLY A 67 -10.80 31.34 29.72
C GLY A 67 -11.15 32.05 28.41
N VAL A 68 -11.53 31.31 27.36
CA VAL A 68 -11.96 31.84 26.06
C VAL A 68 -13.44 31.57 25.87
N GLU A 69 -14.22 32.62 25.63
CA GLU A 69 -15.66 32.51 25.36
C GLU A 69 -15.98 32.41 23.86
N HIS A 70 -15.10 32.97 23.01
CA HIS A 70 -15.27 32.99 21.56
C HIS A 70 -13.92 33.00 20.83
N GLU A 71 -13.89 32.63 19.55
CA GLU A 71 -12.68 32.48 18.73
C GLU A 71 -11.81 33.76 18.59
N PHE A 72 -12.37 34.94 18.81
CA PHE A 72 -11.64 36.22 18.73
C PHE A 72 -11.05 36.72 20.06
N SER A 73 -11.07 35.90 21.12
CA SER A 73 -10.52 36.31 22.42
C SER A 73 -9.00 36.10 22.49
N SER A 74 -8.30 36.98 23.21
CA SER A 74 -6.91 36.77 23.59
C SER A 74 -6.79 35.78 24.76
N ILE A 75 -5.80 34.90 24.73
CA ILE A 75 -5.52 33.96 25.83
C ILE A 75 -4.45 34.56 26.75
N ARG A 76 -4.74 34.68 28.05
CA ARG A 76 -3.81 35.29 29.00
C ARG A 76 -2.55 34.43 29.16
N GLY A 77 -1.39 35.03 28.88
CA GLY A 77 -0.10 34.36 29.06
C GLY A 77 0.34 33.48 27.88
N VAL A 78 -0.37 33.55 26.75
CA VAL A 78 -0.01 32.95 25.46
C VAL A 78 0.28 34.07 24.46
N VAL A 79 1.23 33.85 23.55
CA VAL A 79 1.63 34.86 22.55
C VAL A 79 0.58 34.98 21.44
N GLU A 80 0.07 33.84 20.98
CA GLU A 80 -0.97 33.70 19.96
C GLU A 80 -2.38 33.95 20.52
N ASP A 81 -3.30 34.40 19.68
CA ASP A 81 -4.72 34.53 20.04
C ASP A 81 -5.49 33.21 19.84
N ALA A 82 -6.76 33.17 20.25
CA ALA A 82 -7.56 31.95 20.11
C ALA A 82 -7.77 31.54 18.64
N ALA A 83 -7.81 32.48 17.69
CA ALA A 83 -8.00 32.20 16.28
C ALA A 83 -6.74 31.56 15.67
N ASP A 84 -5.56 32.08 16.00
CA ASP A 84 -4.26 31.54 15.61
C ASP A 84 -4.09 30.11 16.14
N VAL A 85 -4.40 29.88 17.42
CA VAL A 85 -4.35 28.55 18.04
C VAL A 85 -5.31 27.58 17.33
N ILE A 86 -6.55 28.00 17.06
CA ILE A 86 -7.52 27.19 16.31
C ILE A 86 -7.00 26.86 14.89
N LEU A 87 -6.38 27.83 14.21
CA LEU A 87 -5.83 27.62 12.87
C LEU A 87 -4.64 26.64 12.87
N ASN A 88 -3.79 26.70 13.89
CA ASN A 88 -2.68 25.76 14.05
C ASN A 88 -3.19 24.35 14.38
N LEU A 89 -4.17 24.22 15.27
CA LEU A 89 -4.82 22.94 15.59
C LEU A 89 -5.43 22.28 14.35
N LYS A 90 -6.06 23.06 13.46
CA LYS A 90 -6.62 22.54 12.19
C LYS A 90 -5.59 21.98 11.21
N GLN A 91 -4.32 22.37 11.35
CA GLN A 91 -3.24 21.89 10.47
C GLN A 91 -2.67 20.54 10.92
N VAL A 92 -2.94 20.11 12.16
CA VAL A 92 -2.44 18.85 12.71
C VAL A 92 -3.06 17.67 11.95
N PRO A 93 -2.23 16.80 11.33
CA PRO A 93 -2.72 15.58 10.70
C PRO A 93 -2.95 14.48 11.75
N PHE A 94 -4.19 14.00 11.82
CA PHE A 94 -4.59 12.93 12.73
C PHE A 94 -4.91 11.64 11.98
N ASN A 95 -4.55 10.51 12.58
CA ASN A 95 -5.08 9.20 12.21
C ASN A 95 -5.97 8.69 13.36
N LEU A 96 -7.19 8.26 13.03
CA LEU A 96 -8.17 7.79 14.01
C LEU A 96 -8.56 6.35 13.71
N HIS A 97 -8.11 5.43 14.54
CA HIS A 97 -8.41 4.01 14.50
C HIS A 97 -9.77 3.74 15.16
N GLY A 98 -10.84 4.26 14.57
CA GLY A 98 -12.20 4.11 15.08
C GLY A 98 -13.23 4.94 14.32
N ASN A 99 -14.50 4.65 14.58
CA ASN A 99 -15.62 5.42 14.00
C ASN A 99 -16.18 6.46 14.98
N GLU A 100 -15.94 6.30 16.28
CA GLU A 100 -16.54 7.13 17.31
C GLU A 100 -15.77 8.45 17.50
N PRO A 101 -16.46 9.55 17.83
CA PRO A 101 -15.81 10.79 18.24
C PRO A 101 -14.91 10.57 19.46
N LYS A 102 -13.71 11.14 19.44
CA LYS A 102 -12.77 11.10 20.56
C LYS A 102 -12.47 12.51 21.06
N THR A 103 -12.20 12.64 22.35
CA THR A 103 -11.82 13.91 22.97
C THR A 103 -10.33 13.88 23.29
N LEU A 104 -9.60 14.87 22.82
CA LEU A 104 -8.17 15.06 23.07
C LEU A 104 -7.96 16.28 23.96
N ARG A 105 -6.84 16.32 24.67
CA ARG A 105 -6.51 17.41 25.60
C ARG A 105 -5.09 17.87 25.42
N ILE A 106 -4.86 19.16 25.64
CA ILE A 106 -3.53 19.73 25.85
C ILE A 106 -3.57 20.42 27.20
N SER A 107 -2.61 20.13 28.08
CA SER A 107 -2.41 20.84 29.33
C SER A 107 -0.94 21.17 29.52
N LYS A 108 -0.59 22.46 29.41
CA LYS A 108 0.79 22.93 29.58
C LYS A 108 0.83 24.20 30.42
N THR A 109 1.79 24.26 31.33
CA THR A 109 2.00 25.40 32.24
C THR A 109 3.47 25.79 32.27
N GLY A 110 3.74 27.09 32.31
CA GLY A 110 5.10 27.65 32.34
C GLY A 110 5.61 28.04 30.96
N PRO A 111 6.80 28.69 30.89
CA PRO A 111 7.32 29.22 29.64
C PRO A 111 7.75 28.10 28.70
N GLY A 112 7.36 28.19 27.42
CA GLY A 112 7.79 27.25 26.40
C GLY A 112 6.84 27.16 25.21
N GLU A 113 7.28 26.44 24.18
CA GLU A 113 6.50 26.13 22.98
C GLU A 113 5.57 24.94 23.25
N VAL A 114 4.32 25.02 22.79
CA VAL A 114 3.35 23.92 22.74
C VAL A 114 3.34 23.41 21.32
N THR A 115 3.59 22.12 21.18
CA THR A 115 3.60 21.42 19.89
C THR A 115 2.47 20.40 19.83
N ALA A 116 2.17 19.88 18.65
CA ALA A 116 1.19 18.82 18.48
C ALA A 116 1.55 17.53 19.23
N GLY A 117 2.84 17.31 19.54
CA GLY A 117 3.29 16.23 20.40
C GLY A 117 2.86 16.34 21.86
N ASP A 118 2.42 17.51 22.31
CA ASP A 118 1.85 17.71 23.65
C ASP A 118 0.35 17.35 23.73
N ILE A 119 -0.24 16.87 22.63
CA ILE A 119 -1.64 16.42 22.59
C ILE A 119 -1.76 15.07 23.28
N GLU A 120 -2.52 15.04 24.37
CA GLU A 120 -2.91 13.84 25.08
C GLU A 120 -4.20 13.27 24.44
N GLY A 121 -4.10 12.06 23.92
CA GLY A 121 -5.20 11.36 23.25
C GLY A 121 -5.44 9.95 23.76
N ASP A 122 -6.49 9.33 23.25
CA ASP A 122 -6.76 7.90 23.43
C ASP A 122 -5.82 7.05 22.56
N ALA A 123 -5.69 5.76 22.86
CA ALA A 123 -4.84 4.82 22.10
C ALA A 123 -5.27 4.69 20.62
N ASP A 124 -6.52 5.03 20.31
CA ASP A 124 -7.08 5.02 18.96
C ASP A 124 -6.67 6.25 18.13
N VAL A 125 -5.99 7.24 18.71
CA VAL A 125 -5.61 8.49 18.03
C VAL A 125 -4.10 8.61 17.90
N GLU A 126 -3.64 8.78 16.68
CA GLU A 126 -2.23 9.02 16.36
C GLU A 126 -2.05 10.41 15.75
N VAL A 127 -1.09 11.17 16.29
CA VAL A 127 -0.66 12.47 15.77
C VAL A 127 0.52 12.24 14.82
N LEU A 128 0.31 12.52 13.53
CA LEU A 128 1.27 12.14 12.48
C LEU A 128 2.39 13.17 12.30
N ASP A 129 2.22 14.38 12.82
CA ASP A 129 3.25 15.42 12.85
C ASP A 129 3.36 16.06 14.25
N PRO A 130 4.09 15.41 15.17
CA PRO A 130 4.24 15.91 16.55
C PRO A 130 5.01 17.22 16.67
N ALA A 131 5.76 17.62 15.64
CA ALA A 131 6.61 18.80 15.68
C ALA A 131 5.87 20.10 15.33
N LEU A 132 4.60 20.01 14.91
CA LEU A 132 3.82 21.17 14.50
C LEU A 132 3.60 22.12 15.68
N HIS A 133 3.97 23.39 15.49
CA HIS A 133 3.75 24.46 16.47
C HIS A 133 2.26 24.74 16.65
N ILE A 134 1.82 24.84 17.91
CA ILE A 134 0.44 25.21 18.27
C ILE A 134 0.41 26.61 18.89
N ALA A 135 1.22 26.84 19.93
CA ALA A 135 1.22 28.08 20.70
C ALA A 135 2.52 28.27 21.51
N THR A 136 2.80 29.48 21.98
CA THR A 136 3.95 29.83 22.80
C THR A 136 3.48 30.42 24.14
N LEU A 137 3.90 29.83 25.26
CA LEU A 137 3.56 30.29 26.60
C LEU A 137 4.63 31.24 27.16
N SER A 138 4.15 32.30 27.83
CA SER A 138 4.96 33.20 28.65
C SER A 138 5.28 32.59 30.02
N ALA A 139 6.12 33.25 30.82
CA ALA A 139 6.60 32.76 32.12
C ALA A 139 5.49 32.30 33.09
N ASP A 140 4.37 33.03 33.13
CA ASP A 140 3.19 32.71 33.97
C ASP A 140 1.99 32.21 33.14
N GLY A 141 2.24 31.73 31.92
CA GLY A 141 1.21 31.23 31.02
C GLY A 141 0.73 29.83 31.39
N SER A 142 -0.56 29.56 31.16
CA SER A 142 -1.15 28.23 31.21
C SER A 142 -2.11 28.08 30.04
N LEU A 143 -2.01 26.96 29.33
CA LEU A 143 -2.89 26.63 28.21
C LEU A 143 -3.53 25.27 28.45
N ASN A 144 -4.86 25.28 28.57
CA ASN A 144 -5.69 24.09 28.68
C ASN A 144 -6.69 24.10 27.53
N ILE A 145 -6.59 23.10 26.66
CA ILE A 145 -7.45 22.93 25.49
C ILE A 145 -8.06 21.54 25.54
N GLU A 146 -9.36 21.47 25.33
CA GLU A 146 -10.08 20.23 25.05
C GLU A 146 -10.62 20.30 23.62
N MET A 147 -10.40 19.27 22.82
CA MET A 147 -10.80 19.26 21.42
C MET A 147 -11.49 17.96 21.05
N ARG A 148 -12.49 18.04 20.18
CA ARG A 148 -13.25 16.89 19.71
C ARG A 148 -12.79 16.50 18.31
N LEU A 149 -12.28 15.29 18.17
CA LEU A 149 -11.85 14.70 16.90
C LEU A 149 -12.94 13.78 16.36
N LYS A 150 -13.28 13.92 15.07
CA LYS A 150 -14.22 13.03 14.37
C LYS A 150 -13.68 12.57 13.04
N ARG A 151 -14.09 11.38 12.62
CA ARG A 151 -13.94 10.93 11.24
C ARG A 151 -15.04 11.51 10.37
N GLY A 152 -14.69 11.90 9.15
CA GLY A 152 -15.63 12.49 8.20
C GLY A 152 -15.10 12.43 6.78
N ARG A 153 -15.75 13.18 5.89
CA ARG A 153 -15.34 13.32 4.49
C ARG A 153 -15.47 14.77 4.05
N GLY A 154 -14.52 15.23 3.24
CA GLY A 154 -14.55 16.56 2.65
C GLY A 154 -14.55 17.67 3.70
N TYR A 155 -15.30 18.74 3.42
CA TYR A 155 -15.38 19.93 4.27
C TYR A 155 -16.73 20.00 4.98
N VAL A 156 -16.70 20.31 6.28
CA VAL A 156 -17.88 20.57 7.09
C VAL A 156 -17.74 21.94 7.75
N SER A 157 -18.74 22.79 7.60
CA SER A 157 -18.75 24.13 8.21
C SER A 157 -19.01 24.05 9.72
N ALA A 158 -18.55 25.07 10.46
CA ALA A 158 -18.76 25.17 11.91
C ALA A 158 -20.24 24.97 12.33
N ASP A 159 -21.18 25.59 11.62
CA ASP A 159 -22.63 25.45 11.90
C ASP A 159 -23.13 24.00 11.89
N ARG A 160 -22.50 23.13 11.09
CA ARG A 160 -22.86 21.70 10.98
C ARG A 160 -22.14 20.82 12.00
N ASN A 161 -21.12 21.36 12.67
CA ASN A 161 -20.39 20.71 13.76
C ASN A 161 -20.99 21.03 15.13
N PHE A 162 -22.10 21.78 15.18
CA PHE A 162 -22.86 22.00 16.39
C PHE A 162 -23.74 20.79 16.70
N ASP A 163 -23.19 19.84 17.44
CA ASP A 163 -23.95 18.71 17.99
C ASP A 163 -24.64 19.09 19.31
N GLU A 164 -25.79 18.46 19.59
CA GLU A 164 -26.56 18.70 20.82
C GLU A 164 -25.86 18.20 22.10
N ASP A 165 -24.88 17.30 21.97
CA ASP A 165 -24.11 16.74 23.09
C ASP A 165 -22.87 17.57 23.48
N LEU A 166 -22.58 18.67 22.76
CA LEU A 166 -21.49 19.58 23.12
C LEU A 166 -21.82 20.33 24.41
N SER A 167 -20.97 20.16 25.42
CA SER A 167 -21.08 20.89 26.68
C SER A 167 -20.88 22.40 26.47
N LEU A 168 -21.38 23.20 27.43
CA LEU A 168 -21.20 24.65 27.42
C LEU A 168 -19.70 25.02 27.39
N GLY A 169 -19.34 25.94 26.49
CA GLY A 169 -17.98 26.44 26.31
C GLY A 169 -17.18 25.80 25.17
N TYR A 170 -17.77 24.87 24.41
CA TYR A 170 -17.17 24.45 23.12
C TYR A 170 -17.49 25.45 22.02
N ILE A 171 -16.47 25.76 21.24
CA ILE A 171 -16.52 26.58 20.04
C ILE A 171 -16.47 25.60 18.86
N PRO A 172 -17.58 25.42 18.10
CA PRO A 172 -17.56 24.62 16.89
C PRO A 172 -16.69 25.30 15.84
N ILE A 173 -15.86 24.53 15.15
CA ILE A 173 -14.98 25.03 14.10
C ILE A 173 -15.30 24.29 12.80
N ASP A 174 -15.02 24.91 11.65
CA ASP A 174 -15.01 24.17 10.39
C ASP A 174 -13.91 23.11 10.39
N SER A 175 -14.22 21.98 9.76
CA SER A 175 -13.35 20.80 9.75
C SER A 175 -13.11 20.31 8.33
N VAL A 176 -11.83 20.02 8.03
CA VAL A 176 -11.38 19.48 6.74
C VAL A 176 -10.96 18.03 6.97
N HIS A 177 -11.84 17.10 6.62
CA HIS A 177 -11.63 15.66 6.78
C HIS A 177 -10.97 15.02 5.55
N THR A 178 -10.31 15.80 4.69
CA THR A 178 -9.66 15.26 3.48
C THR A 178 -8.17 15.04 3.74
N PRO A 179 -7.68 13.80 3.64
CA PRO A 179 -6.27 13.50 3.89
C PRO A 179 -5.39 13.77 2.66
N VAL A 180 -6.00 13.88 1.48
CA VAL A 180 -5.31 14.18 0.22
C VAL A 180 -5.19 15.70 0.04
N LYS A 181 -3.96 16.23 0.12
CA LYS A 181 -3.70 17.67 0.01
C LYS A 181 -3.64 18.15 -1.44
N LYS A 182 -3.12 17.32 -2.35
CA LYS A 182 -2.94 17.69 -3.75
C LYS A 182 -3.02 16.45 -4.64
N VAL A 183 -3.61 16.63 -5.82
CA VAL A 183 -3.60 15.64 -6.90
C VAL A 183 -3.33 16.34 -8.22
N ASN A 184 -2.37 15.82 -8.97
CA ASN A 184 -2.06 16.21 -10.33
C ASN A 184 -2.22 15.01 -11.25
N TYR A 185 -2.65 15.23 -12.49
CA TYR A 185 -2.61 14.18 -13.50
C TYR A 185 -2.20 14.75 -14.85
N THR A 186 -1.47 13.96 -15.62
CA THR A 186 -1.09 14.24 -17.00
C THR A 186 -1.52 13.08 -17.88
N VAL A 187 -1.90 13.42 -19.12
CA VAL A 187 -2.23 12.43 -20.14
C VAL A 187 -1.28 12.64 -21.30
N ASP A 188 -0.45 11.63 -21.54
CA ASP A 188 0.57 11.63 -22.59
C ASP A 188 0.24 10.58 -23.65
N ALA A 189 0.75 10.75 -24.87
CA ALA A 189 0.58 9.73 -25.91
C ALA A 189 1.40 8.47 -25.58
N ALA A 190 0.75 7.31 -25.62
CA ALA A 190 1.34 6.00 -25.44
C ALA A 190 1.46 5.25 -26.78
N ARG A 191 2.57 4.54 -26.97
CA ARG A 191 2.76 3.63 -28.10
C ARG A 191 2.65 2.19 -27.63
N LEU A 192 1.81 1.41 -28.31
CA LEU A 192 1.71 -0.04 -28.13
C LEU A 192 1.95 -0.72 -29.47
N GLY A 193 3.12 -1.35 -29.62
CA GLY A 193 3.53 -1.97 -30.87
C GLY A 193 3.64 -0.96 -32.02
N GLN A 194 2.80 -1.12 -33.04
CA GLN A 194 2.76 -0.22 -34.21
C GLN A 194 1.73 0.91 -34.08
N ASN A 195 0.83 0.87 -33.10
CA ASN A 195 -0.20 1.89 -32.91
C ASN A 195 0.28 2.95 -31.89
N THR A 196 0.11 4.22 -32.23
CA THR A 196 0.53 5.39 -31.44
C THR A 196 -0.64 6.21 -30.90
N GLU A 197 -1.87 5.72 -31.04
CA GLU A 197 -3.09 6.47 -30.69
C GLU A 197 -3.63 6.21 -29.27
N TYR A 198 -2.84 5.56 -28.40
CA TYR A 198 -3.25 5.29 -27.02
C TYR A 198 -2.84 6.41 -26.07
N ASP A 199 -3.51 6.49 -24.93
CA ASP A 199 -3.20 7.40 -23.84
C ASP A 199 -2.42 6.68 -22.73
N LYS A 200 -1.46 7.38 -22.12
CA LYS A 200 -0.83 7.06 -20.84
C LYS A 200 -1.33 8.08 -19.83
N LEU A 201 -1.96 7.61 -18.77
CA LEU A 201 -2.34 8.44 -17.63
C LEU A 201 -1.25 8.35 -16.57
N SER A 202 -0.69 9.50 -16.17
CA SER A 202 0.19 9.61 -15.01
C SER A 202 -0.52 10.45 -13.94
N ILE A 203 -0.57 9.94 -12.71
CA ILE A 203 -1.22 10.60 -11.56
C ILE A 203 -0.19 10.76 -10.45
N GLU A 204 -0.16 11.95 -9.86
CA GLU A 204 0.65 12.25 -8.69
C GLU A 204 -0.27 12.64 -7.53
N VAL A 205 -0.05 12.03 -6.36
CA VAL A 205 -0.89 12.20 -5.17
C VAL A 205 -0.01 12.60 -3.98
N TRP A 206 -0.41 13.64 -3.27
CA TRP A 206 0.20 14.07 -2.01
C TRP A 206 -0.82 13.93 -0.88
N THR A 207 -0.45 13.20 0.17
CA THR A 207 -1.26 12.96 1.37
C THR A 207 -0.60 13.53 2.61
N ASP A 208 -1.36 13.70 3.69
CA ASP A 208 -0.85 14.08 5.01
C ASP A 208 -0.41 12.88 5.87
N GLY A 209 -0.19 11.72 5.26
CA GLY A 209 0.30 10.51 5.92
C GLY A 209 -0.77 9.70 6.64
N SER A 210 -2.01 10.21 6.78
CA SER A 210 -3.11 9.44 7.38
C SER A 210 -3.61 8.30 6.46
N VAL A 211 -3.34 8.43 5.16
CA VAL A 211 -3.58 7.38 4.16
C VAL A 211 -2.39 7.36 3.20
N LYS A 212 -1.97 6.15 2.81
CA LYS A 212 -0.92 5.99 1.82
C LYS A 212 -1.44 6.38 0.42
N PRO A 213 -0.59 6.94 -0.47
CA PRO A 213 -1.01 7.38 -1.80
C PRO A 213 -1.60 6.26 -2.68
N ASP A 214 -1.08 5.05 -2.58
CA ASP A 214 -1.54 3.85 -3.29
C ASP A 214 -2.91 3.39 -2.78
N ASP A 215 -3.07 3.29 -1.46
CA ASP A 215 -4.35 2.98 -0.82
C ASP A 215 -5.43 4.02 -1.17
N ALA A 216 -5.08 5.31 -1.17
CA ALA A 216 -5.99 6.38 -1.53
C ALA A 216 -6.53 6.24 -2.97
N ILE A 217 -5.66 5.88 -3.93
CA ILE A 217 -6.08 5.61 -5.32
C ILE A 217 -7.00 4.39 -5.37
N GLY A 218 -6.68 3.32 -4.64
CA GLY A 218 -7.51 2.12 -4.57
C GLY A 218 -8.91 2.42 -4.04
N LEU A 219 -9.01 3.18 -2.94
CA LEU A 219 -10.27 3.62 -2.35
C LEU A 219 -11.08 4.51 -3.30
N ALA A 220 -10.42 5.47 -3.97
CA ALA A 220 -11.06 6.33 -4.96
C ALA A 220 -11.60 5.54 -6.16
N ALA A 221 -10.83 4.59 -6.68
CA ALA A 221 -11.23 3.74 -7.80
C ALA A 221 -12.42 2.86 -7.42
N LYS A 222 -12.39 2.25 -6.23
CA LYS A 222 -13.51 1.46 -5.70
C LYS A 222 -14.78 2.28 -5.59
N LEU A 223 -14.69 3.49 -5.02
CA LEU A 223 -15.83 4.38 -4.90
C LEU A 223 -16.46 4.72 -6.27
N ILE A 224 -15.63 5.00 -7.27
CA ILE A 224 -16.11 5.28 -8.64
C ILE A 224 -16.78 4.04 -9.23
N LYS A 225 -16.18 2.85 -9.08
CA LYS A 225 -16.77 1.59 -9.53
C LYS A 225 -18.15 1.37 -8.91
N ASP A 226 -18.26 1.51 -7.59
CA ASP A 226 -19.52 1.30 -6.86
C ASP A 226 -20.60 2.28 -7.31
N HIS A 227 -20.23 3.54 -7.60
CA HIS A 227 -21.17 4.53 -8.17
C HIS A 227 -21.59 4.23 -9.61
N MET A 228 -20.73 3.59 -10.40
CA MET A 228 -21.05 3.22 -11.79
C MET A 228 -21.86 1.93 -11.88
N ALA A 229 -21.78 1.06 -10.87
CA ALA A 229 -22.47 -0.24 -10.84
C ALA A 229 -23.99 -0.11 -11.04
N ILE A 230 -24.63 0.94 -10.51
CA ILE A 230 -26.09 1.15 -10.66
C ILE A 230 -26.53 1.42 -12.11
N PHE A 231 -25.60 1.83 -12.97
CA PHE A 231 -25.87 2.09 -14.39
C PHE A 231 -25.67 0.84 -15.27
N ILE A 232 -25.08 -0.22 -14.71
CA ILE A 232 -24.94 -1.51 -15.36
C ILE A 232 -26.30 -2.22 -15.27
N ASN A 233 -26.93 -2.44 -16.43
CA ASN A 233 -28.31 -2.94 -16.52
C ASN A 233 -28.39 -4.43 -16.93
N PHE A 234 -27.27 -5.14 -16.85
CA PHE A 234 -27.14 -6.57 -17.10
C PHE A 234 -26.37 -7.22 -15.95
N GLU A 235 -26.58 -8.53 -15.75
CA GLU A 235 -25.82 -9.30 -14.77
C GLU A 235 -24.37 -9.43 -15.29
N GLU A 236 -23.43 -8.79 -14.61
CA GLU A 236 -22.02 -9.13 -14.76
C GLU A 236 -21.78 -10.47 -14.06
N ASP A 237 -21.38 -11.49 -14.82
CA ASP A 237 -20.59 -12.57 -14.24
C ASP A 237 -19.34 -11.90 -13.66
N THR A 238 -19.17 -11.95 -12.35
CA THR A 238 -17.94 -11.48 -11.72
C THR A 238 -16.83 -12.43 -12.15
N GLU A 239 -16.23 -12.16 -13.30
CA GLU A 239 -14.89 -12.66 -13.58
C GLU A 239 -14.02 -12.10 -12.48
N ASP A 240 -13.63 -12.95 -11.53
CA ASP A 240 -12.62 -12.62 -10.54
C ASP A 240 -11.41 -12.12 -11.33
N TYR A 241 -11.14 -10.82 -11.25
CA TYR A 241 -9.86 -10.23 -11.62
C TYR A 241 -8.83 -10.76 -10.61
N SER A 242 -8.54 -12.05 -10.70
CA SER A 242 -7.39 -12.65 -10.07
C SER A 242 -6.19 -11.90 -10.62
N TYR A 243 -5.50 -11.18 -9.75
CA TYR A 243 -4.15 -10.74 -10.04
C TYR A 243 -3.38 -12.01 -10.41
N GLN A 244 -3.10 -12.20 -11.70
CA GLN A 244 -2.26 -13.28 -12.16
C GLN A 244 -0.86 -13.06 -11.58
N GLN A 245 -0.63 -13.48 -10.34
CA GLN A 245 0.65 -14.06 -9.96
C GLN A 245 0.93 -15.09 -11.03
N GLN A 246 2.08 -14.98 -11.70
CA GLN A 246 2.51 -15.89 -12.78
C GLN A 246 1.92 -17.28 -12.54
N GLU A 247 0.96 -17.69 -13.38
CA GLU A 247 0.37 -19.02 -13.29
C GLU A 247 1.53 -20.00 -13.44
N ARG A 248 1.95 -20.59 -12.30
CA ARG A 248 2.90 -21.69 -12.33
C ARG A 248 2.21 -22.82 -13.13
N PRO A 249 2.94 -23.53 -13.99
CA PRO A 249 2.40 -24.69 -14.67
C PRO A 249 1.74 -25.62 -13.63
N PRO A 250 0.59 -26.23 -13.94
CA PRO A 250 -0.02 -27.21 -13.04
C PRO A 250 1.02 -28.29 -12.71
N LEU A 251 1.15 -28.62 -11.42
CA LEU A 251 2.15 -29.57 -10.94
C LEU A 251 2.07 -30.89 -11.72
N PRO A 252 3.20 -31.44 -12.18
CA PRO A 252 3.23 -32.68 -12.93
C PRO A 252 2.66 -33.84 -12.09
N ARG A 253 1.89 -34.73 -12.75
CA ARG A 253 1.34 -35.94 -12.10
C ARG A 253 2.48 -36.86 -11.63
N ASN A 254 2.20 -37.73 -10.64
CA ASN A 254 3.14 -38.72 -10.10
C ASN A 254 3.99 -39.45 -11.16
N ASP A 255 3.37 -39.84 -12.29
CA ASP A 255 4.03 -40.55 -13.39
C ASP A 255 5.19 -39.76 -14.04
N GLN A 256 5.19 -38.44 -13.94
CA GLN A 256 6.26 -37.57 -14.44
C GLN A 256 7.39 -37.39 -13.42
N LEU A 257 7.10 -37.51 -12.12
CA LEU A 257 8.07 -37.37 -11.05
C LEU A 257 8.95 -38.61 -10.89
N ASP A 258 8.43 -39.78 -11.28
CA ASP A 258 9.17 -41.05 -11.24
C ASP A 258 10.06 -41.27 -12.48
N ARG A 259 10.07 -40.32 -13.43
CA ARG A 259 10.99 -40.34 -14.57
C ARG A 259 12.43 -40.15 -14.13
N SER A 260 13.33 -40.72 -14.92
CA SER A 260 14.76 -40.60 -14.65
C SER A 260 15.26 -39.19 -14.95
N VAL A 261 16.19 -38.71 -14.14
CA VAL A 261 16.91 -37.44 -14.36
C VAL A 261 17.65 -37.42 -15.71
N ASP A 262 17.93 -38.60 -16.28
CA ASP A 262 18.50 -38.79 -17.61
C ASP A 262 17.63 -38.23 -18.75
N GLU A 263 16.33 -38.06 -18.52
CA GLU A 263 15.40 -37.48 -19.51
C GLU A 263 15.38 -35.95 -19.47
N LEU A 264 16.03 -35.31 -18.48
CA LEU A 264 16.17 -33.87 -18.42
C LEU A 264 17.32 -33.45 -19.35
N GLU A 265 17.10 -32.41 -20.17
CA GLU A 265 18.10 -31.84 -21.08
C GLU A 265 19.20 -31.05 -20.33
N LEU A 266 19.94 -31.74 -19.46
CA LEU A 266 20.97 -31.16 -18.61
C LEU A 266 22.34 -31.15 -19.27
N SER A 267 23.18 -30.19 -18.90
CA SER A 267 24.60 -30.21 -19.23
C SER A 267 25.30 -31.46 -18.66
N VAL A 268 26.35 -31.91 -19.36
CA VAL A 268 27.17 -33.07 -18.97
C VAL A 268 27.73 -32.94 -17.55
N ARG A 269 27.97 -31.71 -17.07
CA ARG A 269 28.41 -31.45 -15.69
C ARG A 269 27.28 -31.69 -14.71
N SER A 270 26.12 -31.06 -14.91
CA SER A 270 24.95 -31.18 -14.04
C SER A 270 24.47 -32.63 -13.95
N TYR A 271 24.46 -33.35 -15.07
CA TYR A 271 24.16 -34.79 -15.13
C TYR A 271 25.09 -35.65 -14.26
N ASN A 272 26.42 -35.47 -14.42
CA ASN A 272 27.39 -36.26 -13.66
C ASN A 272 27.36 -35.91 -12.16
N CYS A 273 27.02 -34.67 -11.80
CA CYS A 273 26.88 -34.27 -10.41
C CYS A 273 25.65 -34.94 -9.76
N LEU A 274 24.50 -34.97 -10.44
CA LEU A 274 23.29 -35.65 -9.96
C LEU A 274 23.50 -37.16 -9.81
N LYS A 275 24.19 -37.77 -10.77
CA LYS A 275 24.55 -39.20 -10.72
C LYS A 275 25.48 -39.55 -9.55
N ASN A 276 26.47 -38.69 -9.27
CA ASN A 276 27.38 -38.85 -8.15
C ASN A 276 26.71 -38.62 -6.79
N ALA A 277 25.69 -37.77 -6.74
CA ALA A 277 24.84 -37.54 -5.57
C ALA A 277 23.82 -38.67 -5.33
N GLY A 278 23.76 -39.68 -6.22
CA GLY A 278 22.84 -40.81 -6.11
C GLY A 278 21.40 -40.50 -6.50
N ILE A 279 21.15 -39.31 -7.07
CA ILE A 279 19.82 -38.83 -7.46
C ILE A 279 19.46 -39.43 -8.82
N LYS A 280 18.43 -40.28 -8.84
CA LYS A 280 18.06 -41.06 -10.04
C LYS A 280 16.75 -40.63 -10.69
N SER A 281 15.83 -40.05 -9.91
CA SER A 281 14.51 -39.60 -10.36
C SER A 281 14.27 -38.13 -10.04
N ILE A 282 13.33 -37.52 -10.76
CA ILE A 282 12.90 -36.13 -10.53
C ILE A 282 12.30 -35.98 -9.13
N ARG A 283 11.60 -36.99 -8.62
CA ARG A 283 11.09 -37.05 -7.25
C ARG A 283 12.20 -36.88 -6.21
N ASP A 284 13.31 -37.60 -6.37
CA ASP A 284 14.45 -37.54 -5.45
C ASP A 284 15.15 -36.17 -5.53
N LEU A 285 15.21 -35.57 -6.73
CA LEU A 285 15.76 -34.24 -6.94
C LEU A 285 14.97 -33.12 -6.22
N VAL A 286 13.63 -33.19 -6.31
CA VAL A 286 12.71 -32.18 -5.74
C VAL A 286 12.65 -32.23 -4.21
N GLN A 287 12.98 -33.37 -3.60
CA GLN A 287 13.04 -33.51 -2.13
C GLN A 287 14.31 -32.93 -1.52
N ARG A 288 15.34 -32.68 -2.34
CA ARG A 288 16.61 -32.11 -1.87
C ARG A 288 16.51 -30.59 -1.78
N SER A 289 17.09 -30.03 -0.71
CA SER A 289 17.25 -28.58 -0.56
C SER A 289 18.38 -28.05 -1.44
N GLU A 290 18.33 -26.76 -1.76
CA GLU A 290 19.40 -26.13 -2.55
C GLU A 290 20.76 -26.21 -1.83
N ARG A 291 20.72 -26.13 -0.49
CA ARG A 291 21.90 -26.24 0.38
C ARG A 291 22.52 -27.63 0.35
N GLU A 292 21.70 -28.68 0.35
CA GLU A 292 22.18 -30.06 0.20
C GLU A 292 22.83 -30.29 -1.17
N MET A 293 22.28 -29.68 -2.22
CA MET A 293 22.83 -29.79 -3.57
C MET A 293 24.21 -29.12 -3.66
N LEU A 294 24.38 -27.91 -3.09
CA LEU A 294 25.68 -27.22 -3.07
C LEU A 294 26.75 -27.94 -2.23
N ALA A 295 26.34 -28.67 -1.19
CA ALA A 295 27.26 -29.46 -0.38
C ALA A 295 27.79 -30.72 -1.10
N THR A 296 27.21 -31.12 -2.23
CA THR A 296 27.69 -32.28 -3.00
C THR A 296 28.96 -31.98 -3.78
N LYS A 297 29.89 -32.94 -3.77
CA LYS A 297 31.21 -32.80 -4.39
C LYS A 297 31.10 -32.46 -5.88
N ASN A 298 31.71 -31.33 -6.27
CA ASN A 298 31.72 -30.76 -7.64
C ASN A 298 30.40 -30.13 -8.13
N PHE A 299 29.44 -29.88 -7.24
CA PHE A 299 28.21 -29.15 -7.56
C PHE A 299 28.43 -27.64 -7.37
N GLY A 300 28.17 -26.83 -8.39
CA GLY A 300 28.44 -25.39 -8.35
C GLY A 300 27.21 -24.53 -8.66
N LYS A 301 27.29 -23.23 -8.33
CA LYS A 301 26.21 -22.22 -8.53
C LYS A 301 25.61 -22.26 -9.95
N LYS A 302 26.43 -22.53 -10.98
CA LYS A 302 25.98 -22.62 -12.38
C LYS A 302 25.14 -23.87 -12.70
N SER A 303 25.48 -25.02 -12.13
CA SER A 303 24.68 -26.25 -12.27
C SER A 303 23.38 -26.17 -11.47
N LEU A 304 23.41 -25.49 -10.32
CA LEU A 304 22.21 -25.22 -9.53
C LEU A 304 21.22 -24.33 -10.28
N GLY A 305 21.70 -23.25 -10.90
CA GLY A 305 20.86 -22.35 -11.71
C GLY A 305 20.21 -23.06 -12.90
N GLU A 306 20.96 -23.91 -13.61
CA GLU A 306 20.45 -24.71 -14.74
C GLU A 306 19.32 -25.65 -14.31
N ILE A 307 19.51 -26.38 -13.20
CA ILE A 307 18.48 -27.30 -12.70
C ILE A 307 17.26 -26.54 -12.18
N ARG A 308 17.46 -25.40 -11.50
CA ARG A 308 16.38 -24.55 -11.01
C ARG A 308 15.48 -24.07 -12.15
N GLU A 309 16.07 -23.61 -13.25
CA GLU A 309 15.31 -23.12 -14.40
C GLU A 309 14.44 -24.23 -15.02
N ILE A 310 14.97 -25.45 -15.10
CA ILE A 310 14.24 -26.62 -15.60
C ILE A 310 13.10 -27.01 -14.64
N LEU A 311 13.35 -27.05 -13.32
CA LEU A 311 12.34 -27.36 -12.32
C LEU A 311 11.21 -26.32 -12.33
N GLN A 312 11.54 -25.02 -12.42
CA GLN A 312 10.56 -23.95 -12.54
C GLN A 312 9.73 -24.05 -13.82
N GLY A 313 10.34 -24.45 -14.94
CA GLY A 313 9.63 -24.76 -16.18
C GLY A 313 8.61 -25.90 -16.04
N MET A 314 8.81 -26.78 -15.05
CA MET A 314 7.90 -27.85 -14.67
C MET A 314 6.98 -27.49 -13.49
N GLY A 315 7.05 -26.27 -12.96
CA GLY A 315 6.27 -25.83 -11.79
C GLY A 315 6.74 -26.43 -10.45
N LEU A 316 7.94 -26.99 -10.40
CA LEU A 316 8.55 -27.62 -9.22
C LEU A 316 9.64 -26.72 -8.61
N ASP A 317 9.88 -26.85 -7.31
CA ASP A 317 10.93 -26.16 -6.56
C ASP A 317 11.76 -27.19 -5.77
N PHE A 318 12.92 -26.80 -5.28
CA PHE A 318 13.72 -27.62 -4.36
C PHE A 318 13.06 -27.72 -2.97
N GLY A 319 13.30 -28.80 -2.26
CA GLY A 319 12.81 -29.03 -0.90
C GLY A 319 11.29 -29.19 -0.77
N MET A 320 10.57 -29.52 -1.86
CA MET A 320 9.12 -29.72 -1.77
C MET A 320 8.77 -30.99 -0.98
N GLN A 321 7.72 -30.89 -0.17
CA GLN A 321 7.14 -32.01 0.55
C GLN A 321 6.07 -32.72 -0.29
N PHE A 322 5.84 -34.00 -0.02
CA PHE A 322 4.87 -34.83 -0.74
C PHE A 322 3.75 -35.29 0.20
N ASP A 323 2.52 -35.35 -0.30
CA ASP A 323 1.35 -35.84 0.42
C ASP A 323 1.32 -37.38 0.54
N GLU A 324 0.36 -37.93 1.30
CA GLU A 324 0.18 -39.39 1.47
C GLU A 324 -0.13 -40.14 0.15
N GLN A 325 -0.50 -39.42 -0.91
CA GLN A 325 -0.75 -39.96 -2.25
C GLN A 325 0.44 -39.76 -3.20
N GLY A 326 1.55 -39.21 -2.69
CA GLY A 326 2.80 -39.01 -3.40
C GLY A 326 2.86 -37.74 -4.26
N ASN A 327 1.89 -36.82 -4.18
CA ASN A 327 1.91 -35.58 -4.96
C ASN A 327 2.68 -34.47 -4.24
N PRO A 328 3.39 -33.58 -4.96
CA PRO A 328 4.08 -32.44 -4.37
C PRO A 328 3.07 -31.44 -3.81
N ILE A 329 3.29 -30.97 -2.59
CA ILE A 329 2.43 -30.01 -1.90
C ILE A 329 2.84 -28.59 -2.34
N PRO A 330 1.95 -27.81 -3.00
CA PRO A 330 2.27 -26.44 -3.42
C PRO A 330 2.71 -25.56 -2.25
N GLY A 331 3.76 -24.75 -2.44
CA GLY A 331 4.20 -23.78 -1.44
C GLY A 331 5.07 -24.34 -0.31
N THR A 332 5.42 -25.62 -0.34
CA THR A 332 6.34 -26.24 0.65
C THR A 332 7.81 -26.22 0.24
N GLY A 333 8.11 -25.86 -1.01
CA GLY A 333 9.48 -25.74 -1.51
C GLY A 333 10.21 -24.53 -0.94
N GLU A 334 11.55 -24.61 -0.94
CA GLU A 334 12.41 -23.48 -0.61
C GLU A 334 12.21 -22.39 -1.66
N GLY A 335 11.49 -21.32 -1.28
CA GLY A 335 11.43 -20.10 -2.08
C GLY A 335 12.85 -19.56 -2.31
N LYS A 336 13.04 -18.90 -3.46
CA LYS A 336 14.32 -18.36 -3.95
C LYS A 336 15.25 -17.92 -2.80
N VAL A 337 16.28 -18.74 -2.50
CA VAL A 337 17.31 -18.37 -1.53
C VAL A 337 18.16 -17.28 -2.17
N ASP A 338 18.05 -16.06 -1.67
CA ASP A 338 18.94 -14.96 -2.05
C ASP A 338 20.27 -15.19 -1.32
N LEU A 339 21.17 -15.89 -1.98
CA LEU A 339 22.54 -16.08 -1.51
C LEU A 339 23.26 -14.74 -1.72
N GLY A 340 23.27 -13.89 -0.69
CA GLY A 340 24.05 -12.66 -0.69
C GLY A 340 25.53 -12.96 -0.88
N ASP A 341 26.26 -12.01 -1.46
CA ASP A 341 27.70 -12.11 -1.74
C ASP A 341 28.58 -12.30 -0.48
N ASP A 342 28.01 -12.22 0.73
CA ASP A 342 28.72 -12.32 2.02
C ASP A 342 28.96 -13.78 2.52
N ASP A 343 28.28 -14.79 1.97
CA ASP A 343 28.48 -16.21 2.37
C ASP A 343 29.64 -16.90 1.60
N GLU A 344 30.42 -16.16 0.80
CA GLU A 344 31.48 -16.74 -0.05
C GLU A 344 32.72 -17.20 0.74
N ASP A 345 33.05 -16.54 1.84
CA ASP A 345 34.29 -16.82 2.59
C ASP A 345 34.18 -18.04 3.53
N GLU A 346 32.98 -18.43 3.96
CA GLU A 346 32.81 -19.52 4.93
C GLU A 346 32.78 -20.91 4.28
N PHE A 347 32.43 -21.00 2.98
CA PHE A 347 32.31 -22.28 2.26
C PHE A 347 33.52 -22.68 1.42
N GLU A 348 34.34 -21.74 0.95
CA GLU A 348 35.62 -22.10 0.29
C GLU A 348 36.60 -22.76 1.27
N ALA A 349 36.51 -22.44 2.56
CA ALA A 349 37.34 -23.06 3.60
C ALA A 349 37.00 -24.53 3.91
N ALA A 350 35.78 -24.98 3.60
CA ALA A 350 35.32 -26.34 3.90
C ALA A 350 35.65 -27.38 2.82
N THR A 351 36.22 -26.96 1.68
CA THR A 351 36.39 -27.83 0.50
C THR A 351 37.84 -27.99 0.02
N GLN A 352 38.84 -27.63 0.84
CA GLN A 352 40.23 -28.04 0.63
C GLN A 352 40.58 -29.35 1.34
#